data_AF-A0A835XI92-F1
#
_entry.id   AF-A0A835XI92-F1
#
_cell.length_a   1.000
_cell.length_b   1.000
_cell.length_c   1.000
_cell.angle_alpha   90.00
_cell.angle_beta   90.00
_cell.angle_gamma   90.00
#
_symmetry.space_group_name_H-M   'P 1'
#
loop_
_entity.id
_entity.type
_entity.pdbx_description
1 polymer ?
#
loop_
_entity_poly.entity_id
_entity_poly.type
_entity_poly.pdbx_seq_one_letter_code
_entity_poly.pdbx_strand_id
1 'polypeptide(L)' 'MGWTSWIIGQVVGTSIILGQLKRADIINVQPQSFKNEHARVVFSKTVSIGEDLSELIERGYAVLYERIYAPQPPPSGNKR' A
#
# COMPACT_ATOMS: atom_id res chain seq x y z
N MET A 1 10.41 -18.59 -17.43
CA MET A 1 10.03 -18.09 -16.09
C MET A 1 9.99 -16.55 -15.96
N GLY A 2 10.61 -15.75 -16.84
CA GLY A 2 10.69 -14.28 -16.65
C GLY A 2 9.44 -13.44 -16.98
N TRP A 3 8.53 -13.91 -17.84
CA TRP A 3 7.34 -13.15 -18.22
C TRP A 3 6.23 -13.23 -17.17
N THR A 4 6.01 -14.41 -16.59
CA THR A 4 4.98 -14.60 -15.55
C THR A 4 5.30 -13.81 -14.29
N SER A 5 6.57 -13.79 -13.85
CA SER A 5 6.99 -12.98 -12.69
C SER A 5 6.86 -11.48 -12.98
N TRP A 6 7.17 -11.05 -14.20
CA TRP A 6 7.00 -9.65 -14.61
C TRP A 6 5.52 -9.23 -14.59
N ILE A 7 4.62 -10.06 -15.13
CA ILE A 7 3.17 -9.81 -15.10
C ILE A 7 2.66 -9.75 -13.66
N ILE A 8 3.06 -10.70 -12.81
CA ILE A 8 2.68 -10.71 -11.39
C ILE A 8 3.19 -9.43 -10.71
N GLY A 9 4.43 -9.02 -10.97
CA GLY A 9 5.00 -7.78 -10.43
C GLY A 9 4.22 -6.53 -10.85
N GLN A 10 3.81 -6.44 -12.11
CA GLN A 10 2.96 -5.35 -12.60
C GLN A 10 1.59 -5.36 -11.92
N VAL A 11 0.94 -6.52 -11.83
CA VAL A 11 -0.35 -6.65 -11.16
C VAL A 11 -0.24 -6.18 -9.71
N VAL A 12 0.74 -6.69 -8.96
CA VAL A 12 0.94 -6.31 -7.55
C VAL A 12 1.28 -4.83 -7.41
N GLY A 13 2.22 -4.30 -8.20
CA GLY A 13 2.62 -2.90 -8.15
C GLY A 13 1.47 -1.95 -8.47
N THR A 14 0.74 -2.21 -9.57
CA THR A 14 -0.45 -1.44 -9.93
C THR A 14 -1.55 -1.55 -8.87
N SER A 15 -1.72 -2.71 -8.23
CA SER A 15 -2.68 -2.89 -7.13
C SER A 15 -2.39 -1.95 -5.98
N ILE A 16 -1.13 -1.88 -5.54
CA ILE A 16 -0.69 -1.03 -4.42
C ILE A 16 -0.92 0.44 -4.78
N ILE A 17 -0.52 0.86 -5.99
CA ILE A 17 -0.71 2.25 -6.44
C ILE A 17 -2.20 2.61 -6.47
N LEU A 18 -3.04 1.76 -7.07
CA LEU A 18 -4.48 2.00 -7.14
C LEU A 18 -5.13 2.00 -5.75
N GLY A 19 -4.69 1.12 -4.86
CA GLY A 19 -5.13 1.07 -3.47
C GLY A 19 -4.78 2.36 -2.71
N GLN A 20 -3.55 2.85 -2.83
CA GLN A 20 -3.14 4.12 -2.21
C GLN A 20 -3.92 5.32 -2.76
N LEU A 21 -4.06 5.42 -4.08
CA LEU A 21 -4.79 6.52 -4.71
C LEU A 21 -6.27 6.53 -4.32
N LYS A 22 -6.87 5.34 -4.15
CA LYS A 22 -8.24 5.21 -3.64
C LYS A 22 -8.34 5.61 -2.16
N ARG A 23 -7.42 5.14 -1.29
CA ARG A 23 -7.38 5.52 0.13
C ARG A 23 -7.16 7.03 0.34
N ALA A 24 -6.41 7.67 -0.54
CA ALA A 24 -6.16 9.11 -0.52
C ALA A 24 -7.30 9.96 -1.12
N ASP A 25 -8.42 9.33 -1.51
CA ASP A 25 -9.57 9.99 -2.18
C ASP A 25 -9.18 10.74 -3.48
N ILE A 26 -8.11 10.30 -4.15
CA ILE A 26 -7.65 10.89 -5.42
C ILE A 26 -8.42 10.31 -6.59
N ILE A 27 -8.75 9.01 -6.52
CA ILE A 27 -9.51 8.31 -7.55
C ILE A 27 -10.73 7.60 -6.95
N ASN A 28 -11.83 7.62 -7.70
CA ASN A 28 -12.99 6.77 -7.41
C ASN A 28 -12.95 5.54 -8.30
N VAL A 29 -12.78 4.36 -7.69
CA VAL A 29 -12.74 3.09 -8.39
C VAL A 29 -14.17 2.62 -8.63
N GLN A 30 -14.55 2.40 -9.88
CA GLN A 30 -15.91 1.98 -10.28
C GLN A 30 -15.91 0.58 -10.91
N PRO A 31 -15.91 -0.51 -10.10
CA PRO A 31 -15.91 -1.88 -10.62
C PRO A 31 -17.17 -2.21 -11.44
N GLN A 32 -18.26 -1.47 -11.24
CA GLN A 32 -19.52 -1.64 -11.97
C GLN A 32 -19.43 -1.26 -13.45
N SER A 33 -18.37 -0.56 -13.85
CA SER A 33 -18.08 -0.29 -15.28
C SER A 33 -17.71 -1.57 -16.06
N PHE A 34 -17.25 -2.62 -15.37
CA PHE A 34 -16.92 -3.89 -16.01
C PHE A 34 -18.20 -4.70 -16.27
N LYS A 35 -18.52 -4.89 -17.55
CA LYS A 35 -19.61 -5.79 -17.99
C LYS A 35 -19.33 -7.27 -17.70
N ASN A 36 -18.06 -7.62 -17.46
CA ASN A 36 -17.62 -8.99 -17.17
C ASN A 36 -17.51 -9.20 -15.65
N GLU A 37 -18.30 -10.13 -15.13
CA GLU A 37 -18.37 -10.46 -13.70
C GLU A 37 -17.03 -10.91 -13.14
N HIS A 38 -16.28 -11.76 -13.85
CA HIS A 38 -15.00 -12.25 -13.38
C HIS A 38 -13.95 -11.12 -13.32
N ALA A 39 -13.94 -10.23 -14.32
CA ALA A 39 -13.06 -9.07 -14.32
C ALA A 39 -13.40 -8.11 -13.18
N ARG A 40 -14.69 -7.89 -12.91
CA ARG A 40 -15.17 -7.09 -11.79
C ARG A 40 -14.69 -7.64 -10.45
N VAL A 41 -14.88 -8.94 -10.23
CA VAL A 41 -14.47 -9.61 -8.99
C VAL A 41 -12.96 -9.55 -8.82
N VAL A 42 -12.18 -9.88 -9.85
CA VAL A 42 -10.72 -9.83 -9.80
C VAL A 42 -10.26 -8.40 -9.50
N PHE A 43 -10.72 -7.42 -10.26
CA PHE A 43 -10.31 -6.03 -10.08
C PHE A 43 -10.66 -5.47 -8.69
N SER A 44 -11.87 -5.75 -8.18
CA SER A 44 -12.28 -5.33 -6.84
C SER A 44 -11.40 -5.94 -5.75
N LYS A 45 -11.07 -7.24 -5.86
CA LYS A 45 -10.17 -7.93 -4.92
C LYS A 45 -8.75 -7.39 -5.02
N THR A 46 -8.26 -7.17 -6.23
CA THR A 46 -6.92 -6.63 -6.50
C THR A 46 -6.75 -5.24 -5.87
N VAL A 47 -7.72 -4.35 -6.02
CA VAL A 47 -7.70 -3.03 -5.38
C VAL A 47 -7.74 -3.14 -3.86
N SER A 48 -8.62 -3.99 -3.31
CA SER A 48 -8.72 -4.22 -1.86
C SER A 48 -7.40 -4.76 -1.27
N ILE A 49 -6.77 -5.73 -1.95
CA ILE A 49 -5.47 -6.26 -1.54
C ILE A 49 -4.39 -5.16 -1.58
N GLY A 50 -4.46 -4.26 -2.56
CA GLY A 50 -3.61 -3.09 -2.64
C GLY A 50 -3.75 -2.18 -1.42
N GLU A 51 -4.98 -1.90 -0.98
CA GLU A 51 -5.26 -1.07 0.21
C GLU A 51 -4.66 -1.68 1.48
N ASP A 52 -4.88 -2.98 1.70
CA ASP A 52 -4.38 -3.73 2.85
C ASP A 52 -2.83 -3.78 2.86
N LEU A 53 -2.23 -4.03 1.69
CA LEU A 53 -0.77 -4.05 1.54
C LEU A 53 -0.17 -2.67 1.82
N SER A 54 -0.79 -1.60 1.32
CA SER A 54 -0.33 -0.24 1.59
C SER A 54 -0.38 0.09 3.07
N GLU A 55 -1.43 -0.31 3.78
CA GLU A 55 -1.51 -0.13 5.22
C GLU A 55 -0.42 -0.91 5.95
N LEU A 56 -0.17 -2.15 5.53
CA LEU A 56 0.88 -2.98 6.12
C LEU A 56 2.28 -2.41 5.87
N ILE A 57 2.53 -1.86 4.68
CA ILE A 57 3.78 -1.17 4.33
C ILE A 57 3.95 0.09 5.19
N GLU A 58 2.90 0.90 5.36
CA GLU A 58 2.93 2.10 6.21
C GLU A 58 3.26 1.74 7.66
N ARG A 59 2.60 0.74 8.22
CA ARG A 59 2.86 0.25 9.59
C ARG A 59 4.27 -0.33 9.73
N GLY A 60 4.70 -1.14 8.75
CA GLY A 60 6.04 -1.71 8.73
C GLY A 60 7.13 -0.66 8.63
N TYR A 61 6.92 0.36 7.79
CA TYR A 61 7.83 1.50 7.65
C TYR A 61 7.89 2.32 8.94
N ALA A 62 6.76 2.58 9.61
CA ALA A 62 6.73 3.30 10.87
C ALA A 62 7.55 2.57 11.96
N VAL A 63 7.36 1.25 12.11
CA VAL A 63 8.12 0.43 13.08
C VAL A 63 9.62 0.43 12.75
N LEU A 64 9.99 0.34 11.48
CA LEU A 64 11.38 0.37 11.06
C LEU A 64 12.01 1.75 11.29
N TYR A 65 11.26 2.81 10.98
CA TYR A 65 11.65 4.19 11.17
C TYR A 65 11.88 4.50 12.65
N GLU A 66 10.97 4.10 13.53
CA GLU A 66 11.11 4.23 14.98
C GLU A 66 12.33 3.46 15.52
N ARG A 67 12.65 2.29 14.96
CA ARG A 67 13.86 1.55 15.33
C ARG A 67 15.15 2.23 14.91
N ILE A 68 15.17 2.87 13.74
CA ILE A 68 16.37 3.51 13.19
C ILE A 68 16.56 4.91 13.77
N TYR A 69 15.47 5.65 13.94
CA TYR A 69 15.44 7.05 14.35
C TYR A 69 14.79 7.24 15.72
N ALA A 70 14.93 6.26 16.62
CA ALA A 70 14.40 6.34 17.99
C ALA A 70 14.64 7.74 18.56
N PRO A 71 13.61 8.41 19.12
CA PRO A 71 13.71 9.78 19.55
C PRO A 71 14.88 9.89 20.53
N GLN A 72 15.85 10.74 20.18
CA GLN A 72 16.96 11.03 21.09
C GLN A 72 16.34 11.43 22.44
N PRO A 73 16.78 10.84 23.57
CA PRO A 73 16.33 11.29 24.87
C PRO A 73 16.54 12.80 24.94
N PRO A 74 15.58 13.56 25.49
CA PRO A 74 15.69 15.01 25.57
C PRO A 74 17.07 15.36 26.15
N PRO A 75 17.78 16.37 25.60
CA PRO A 75 19.12 16.71 26.05
C PRO A 75 19.05 16.87 27.56
N SER A 76 19.83 16.07 28.29
CA SER A 76 19.79 16.04 29.75
C SER A 76 20.02 17.47 30.23
N GLY A 77 18.94 18.12 30.67
CA GLY A 77 18.96 19.48 31.12
C GLY A 77 20.00 19.60 32.22
N ASN A 78 20.99 20.44 31.97
CA ASN A 78 22.02 20.89 32.89
C ASN A 78 21.36 21.34 34.21
N LYS A 79 21.26 20.43 35.19
CA LYS A 79 20.90 20.79 36.55
C LYS A 79 22.20 21.24 37.22
N ARG A 80 22.37 22.56 37.21
CA ARG A 80 23.20 23.30 38.16
C ARG A 80 22.89 22.88 39.59
#